data_AF-A0A3A0FB54-F1
#
_entry.id   AF-A0A3A0FB54-F1
#
_cell.length_a   1.000
_cell.length_b   1.000
_cell.length_c   1.000
_cell.angle_alpha   90.00
_cell.angle_beta   90.00
_cell.angle_gamma   90.00
#
_symmetry.space_group_name_H-M   'P 1'
#
loop_
_entity.id
_entity.type
_entity.pdbx_description
1 polymer ?
#
loop_
_entity_poly.entity_id
_entity_poly.type
_entity_poly.pdbx_seq_one_letter_code
_entity_poly.pdbx_strand_id
1 'polypeptide(L)'
;MKREKPILPCLLLVLVAQLAFVRDAQAYLDPGTGSLIIQTIIAAFVGTAFTAKLYWRRIKAYLSRDKNAVASTPTPPQEGDTDRG
;
A
#
# COMPACT_ATOMS: atom_id res chain seq x y z
N MET A 1 6.44 -15.56 -47.78
CA MET A 1 6.19 -16.55 -46.70
C MET A 1 6.61 -15.93 -45.37
N LYS A 2 5.72 -15.16 -44.70
CA LYS A 2 5.96 -14.68 -43.34
C LYS A 2 5.68 -15.85 -42.41
N ARG A 3 6.66 -16.23 -41.59
CA ARG A 3 6.51 -17.24 -40.55
C ARG A 3 6.15 -16.51 -39.26
N GLU A 4 4.86 -16.35 -39.00
CA GLU A 4 4.38 -15.84 -37.72
C GLU A 4 4.85 -16.79 -36.61
N LYS A 5 5.65 -16.25 -35.69
CA LYS A 5 6.22 -17.00 -34.56
C LYS A 5 5.04 -17.58 -33.76
N PRO A 6 5.05 -18.87 -33.36
CA PRO A 6 3.95 -19.52 -32.65
C PRO A 6 3.84 -19.07 -31.18
N ILE A 7 3.96 -17.77 -30.93
CA ILE A 7 3.92 -17.16 -29.60
C ILE A 7 2.50 -17.28 -29.03
N LEU A 8 1.48 -17.07 -29.87
CA LEU A 8 0.08 -17.16 -29.45
C LEU A 8 -0.33 -18.58 -29.02
N PRO A 9 -0.06 -19.67 -29.78
CA PRO A 9 -0.36 -21.01 -29.33
C PRO A 9 0.54 -21.45 -28.15
N CYS A 10 1.80 -21.00 -28.06
CA CYS A 10 2.62 -21.26 -26.87
C CYS A 10 2.07 -20.56 -25.63
N LEU A 11 1.64 -19.30 -25.75
CA LEU A 11 1.03 -18.54 -24.65
C LEU A 11 -0.29 -19.18 -24.22
N LEU A 12 -1.12 -19.59 -25.18
CA LEU A 12 -2.37 -20.31 -24.93
C LEU A 12 -2.11 -21.66 -24.25
N LEU A 13 -1.09 -22.40 -24.69
CA LEU A 13 -0.71 -23.69 -24.11
C LEU A 13 -0.18 -23.53 -22.68
N VAL A 14 0.63 -22.49 -22.42
CA VAL A 14 1.07 -22.12 -21.07
C VAL A 14 -0.11 -21.74 -20.18
N LEU A 15 -1.07 -20.95 -20.69
CA LEU A 15 -2.27 -20.56 -19.96
C LEU A 15 -3.14 -21.78 -19.63
N VAL A 16 -3.41 -22.66 -20.60
CA VAL A 16 -4.19 -23.89 -20.41
C VAL A 16 -3.51 -24.83 -19.43
N ALA A 17 -2.17 -24.95 -19.48
CA ALA A 17 -1.40 -25.73 -18.51
C ALA A 17 -1.52 -25.19 -17.08
N GLN A 18 -1.59 -23.87 -16.89
CA GLN A 18 -1.80 -23.25 -15.57
C GLN A 18 -3.20 -23.54 -15.02
N LEU A 19 -4.24 -23.50 -15.85
CA LEU A 19 -5.61 -23.82 -15.42
C LEU A 19 -5.81 -25.32 -15.13
N ALA A 20 -5.15 -26.20 -15.89
CA ALA A 20 -5.20 -27.64 -15.66
C ALA A 20 -4.46 -28.10 -14.38
N PHE A 21 -3.65 -27.21 -13.77
CA PHE A 21 -2.88 -27.45 -12.54
C PHE A 21 -3.51 -26.83 -11.29
N VAL A 22 -4.77 -26.41 -11.34
CA VAL A 22 -5.55 -26.11 -10.12
C VAL A 22 -5.75 -27.42 -9.36
N ARG A 23 -4.87 -27.65 -8.37
CA ARG A 23 -4.97 -28.75 -7.43
C ARG A 23 -6.01 -28.42 -6.35
N ASP A 24 -6.80 -29.43 -5.98
CA ASP A 24 -7.75 -29.36 -4.88
C ASP A 24 -7.10 -28.82 -3.59
N ALA A 25 -7.74 -27.83 -2.97
CA ALA A 25 -7.29 -27.20 -1.74
C ALA A 25 -7.58 -28.11 -0.53
N GLN A 26 -6.80 -29.17 -0.33
CA GLN A 26 -6.96 -30.09 0.79
C GLN A 26 -5.60 -30.36 1.47
N ALA A 27 -5.55 -30.12 2.78
CA ALA A 27 -4.43 -30.26 3.73
C ALA A 27 -3.27 -29.23 3.61
N TYR A 28 -3.27 -28.26 4.53
CA TYR A 28 -2.25 -27.24 4.82
C TYR A 28 -0.88 -27.80 5.29
N LEU A 29 -0.61 -29.07 4.98
CA LEU A 29 0.49 -29.91 5.48
C LEU A 29 1.36 -30.50 4.34
N ASP A 30 1.14 -30.10 3.08
CA ASP A 30 2.13 -30.38 2.03
C ASP A 30 3.36 -29.47 2.22
N PRO A 31 4.60 -29.99 2.19
CA PRO A 31 5.83 -29.24 2.48
C PRO A 31 6.06 -28.02 1.56
N GLY A 32 5.42 -28.01 0.38
CA GLY A 32 5.40 -26.87 -0.53
C GLY A 32 4.52 -25.70 -0.05
N THR A 33 3.34 -25.99 0.52
CA THR A 33 2.38 -24.95 0.96
C THR A 33 2.80 -24.34 2.29
N GLY A 34 3.33 -25.15 3.21
CA GLY A 34 3.92 -24.67 4.48
C GLY A 34 4.96 -23.57 4.28
N SER A 35 5.83 -23.74 3.27
CA SER A 35 6.85 -22.76 2.90
C SER A 35 6.24 -21.45 2.36
N LEU A 36 5.16 -21.53 1.57
CA LEU A 36 4.48 -20.36 1.03
C LEU A 36 3.89 -19.46 2.13
N ILE A 37 3.30 -20.06 3.17
CA ILE A 37 2.72 -19.32 4.29
C ILE A 37 3.82 -18.58 5.06
N ILE A 38 4.90 -19.28 5.38
CA ILE A 38 6.06 -18.69 6.07
C ILE A 38 6.64 -17.55 5.22
N GLN A 39 6.82 -17.76 3.92
CA GLN A 39 7.29 -16.73 3.00
C GLN A 39 6.35 -15.52 2.93
N THR A 40 5.03 -15.74 2.91
CA THR A 40 4.03 -14.66 2.88
C THR A 40 4.06 -13.85 4.17
N ILE A 41 4.19 -14.50 5.32
CA ILE A 41 4.34 -13.84 6.62
C ILE A 41 5.62 -13.00 6.63
N ILE A 42 6.76 -13.58 6.23
CA ILE A 42 8.04 -12.86 6.15
C ILE A 42 7.91 -11.65 5.22
N ALA A 43 7.34 -11.84 4.02
CA ALA A 43 7.14 -10.76 3.06
C ALA A 43 6.24 -9.64 3.62
N ALA A 44 5.17 -9.98 4.33
CA ALA A 44 4.30 -9.01 4.98
C ALA A 44 5.05 -8.20 6.07
N PHE A 45 5.82 -8.87 6.92
CA PHE A 45 6.62 -8.20 7.95
C PHE A 45 7.70 -7.30 7.35
N VAL A 46 8.49 -7.82 6.41
CA VAL A 46 9.55 -7.07 5.74
C VAL A 46 8.97 -5.89 4.97
N GLY A 47 7.90 -6.10 4.20
CA GLY A 47 7.22 -5.06 3.45
C GLY A 47 6.65 -3.96 4.34
N THR A 48 6.00 -4.34 5.45
CA THR A 48 5.47 -3.39 6.44
C THR A 48 6.58 -2.61 7.11
N ALA A 49 7.64 -3.28 7.59
CA ALA A 49 8.77 -2.63 8.25
C ALA A 49 9.50 -1.67 7.29
N PHE A 50 9.71 -2.08 6.04
CA PHE A 50 10.33 -1.25 5.02
C PHE A 50 9.48 -0.02 4.69
N THR A 51 8.17 -0.21 4.50
CA THR A 51 7.22 0.88 4.25
C THR A 51 7.18 1.84 5.42
N ALA A 52 7.08 1.34 6.66
CA ALA A 52 7.12 2.16 7.87
C ALA A 52 8.42 2.97 7.97
N LYS A 53 9.57 2.35 7.66
CA LYS A 53 10.87 3.03 7.61
C LYS A 53 10.92 4.13 6.56
N LEU A 54 10.38 3.87 5.36
CA LEU A 54 10.32 4.85 4.27
C LEU A 54 9.46 6.07 4.64
N TYR A 55 8.31 5.84 5.27
CA TYR A 55 7.37 6.89 5.66
C TYR A 55 7.59 7.43 7.07
N TRP A 56 8.65 7.04 7.78
CA TRP A 56 8.89 7.40 9.18
C TRP A 56 8.78 8.91 9.47
N ARG A 57 9.29 9.75 8.55
CA ARG A 57 9.19 11.22 8.68
C ARG A 57 7.75 11.72 8.58
N ARG A 58 6.95 11.15 7.66
CA ARG A 58 5.54 11.50 7.47
C ARG A 58 4.71 11.01 8.66
N ILE A 59 4.89 9.75 9.07
CA ILE A 59 4.23 9.16 10.24
C ILE A 59 4.45 10.03 11.48
N LYS A 60 5.71 10.42 11.75
CA LYS A 60 6.03 11.34 12.86
C LYS A 60 5.39 12.72 12.71
N ALA A 61 5.34 13.27 11.50
CA ALA A 61 4.70 14.56 11.26
C ALA A 61 3.19 14.52 11.47
N TYR A 62 2.51 13.44 11.04
CA TYR A 62 1.09 13.23 11.33
C TYR A 62 0.83 13.04 12.82
N LEU A 63 1.67 12.27 13.51
CA LEU A 63 1.55 12.05 14.96
C LEU A 63 1.89 13.29 15.81
N SER A 64 2.66 14.23 15.26
CA SER A 64 3.07 15.46 15.97
C SER A 64 2.13 16.65 15.73
N ARG A 65 1.07 16.52 14.92
CA ARG A 65 0.31 17.68 14.41
C ARG A 65 -0.72 18.27 15.40
N ASP A 66 -0.71 17.91 16.67
CA ASP A 66 -1.81 18.28 17.59
C ASP A 66 -1.58 19.52 18.49
N LYS A 67 -0.74 20.51 18.13
CA LYS A 67 -0.47 21.60 19.10
C LYS A 67 -0.61 23.08 18.71
N ASN A 68 -0.96 23.49 17.50
CA ASN A 68 -1.11 24.93 17.25
C ASN A 68 -2.09 25.28 16.12
N ALA A 69 -3.39 25.13 16.37
CA ALA A 69 -4.40 25.64 15.46
C ALA A 69 -5.59 26.31 16.17
N VAL A 70 -5.42 26.87 17.37
CA VAL A 70 -6.46 27.72 18.00
C VAL A 70 -5.82 28.74 18.94
N ALA A 71 -5.22 29.82 18.41
CA ALA A 71 -4.90 31.02 19.22
C ALA A 71 -4.55 32.29 18.44
N SER A 72 -4.60 32.32 17.11
CA SER A 72 -4.32 33.54 16.33
C SER A 72 -5.52 33.92 15.47
N THR A 73 -6.63 34.25 16.13
CA THR A 73 -7.47 35.33 15.63
C THR A 73 -7.00 36.58 16.37
N PRO A 74 -6.14 37.42 15.79
CA PRO A 74 -6.00 38.77 16.29
C PRO A 74 -7.36 39.43 16.05
N THR A 75 -8.08 39.71 17.14
CA THR A 75 -9.19 40.65 17.14
C THR A 75 -8.79 41.85 16.30
N PRO A 76 -9.56 42.24 15.26
CA PRO A 76 -9.29 43.47 14.53
C PRO A 76 -9.22 44.59 15.57
N PRO A 77 -8.24 45.52 15.48
CA PRO A 77 -8.27 46.71 16.30
C PRO A 77 -9.66 47.32 16.16
N GLN A 78 -10.35 47.49 17.28
CA GLN A 78 -11.53 48.33 17.34
C GLN A 78 -11.03 49.74 17.06
N GLU A 79 -11.03 50.08 15.78
CA GLU A 79 -10.69 51.38 15.23
C GLU A 79 -11.73 52.36 15.76
N GLY A 80 -11.23 53.43 16.37
CA GLY A 80 -12.01 54.37 17.15
C GLY A 80 -13.23 54.89 16.41
N ASP A 81 -14.40 54.61 16.95
CA ASP A 81 -15.56 55.45 16.71
C ASP A 81 -15.28 56.78 17.38
N THR A 82 -15.05 57.72 16.48
CA THR A 82 -14.59 59.06 16.73
C THR A 82 -15.84 59.86 17.01
N ASP A 83 -15.94 60.39 18.23
CA ASP A 83 -16.36 61.77 18.48
C ASP A 83 -17.21 62.41 17.37
N ARG A 84 -18.51 62.09 17.30
CA ARG A 84 -19.55 62.90 16.64
C ARG A 84 -20.94 62.66 17.26
N GLY A 85 -21.40 63.63 18.05
CA GLY A 85 -22.77 63.73 18.55
C GLY A 85 -22.92 64.79 19.62
#